data_AF-A0A0G1JCJ1-F1
#
_entry.id   AF-A0A0G1JCJ1-F1
#
_cell.length_a   1.000
_cell.length_b   1.000
_cell.length_c   1.000
_cell.angle_alpha   90.00
_cell.angle_beta   90.00
_cell.angle_gamma   90.00
#
_symmetry.space_group_name_H-M   'P 1'
#
loop_
_entity.id
_entity.type
_entity.pdbx_description
1 polymer ?
#
loop_
_entity_poly.entity_id
_entity_poly.type
_entity_poly.pdbx_seq_one_letter_code
_entity_poly.pdbx_strand_id
1 'polypeptide(L)'
;LEILDSLKKENIIFQIRSEQISLLKNPEFTEYFQKTGNYLLLDDSLGRGISESISTTQEKILSIVRKGLSHIAVAGGYDSKKLDKIIALEDFFKIPISVDAESGLRQKGKLNLDKTAEYLKYFFDQNKKPTNRQDKKTKK
;
A
#
# COMPACT_ATOMS: atom_id res chain seq x y z
N LEU A 1 -3.17 25.82 -4.36
CA LEU A 1 -4.58 25.53 -4.71
C LEU A 1 -4.75 24.07 -5.13
N GLU A 2 -3.92 23.51 -6.03
CA GLU A 2 -3.98 22.09 -6.43
C GLU A 2 -3.88 21.06 -5.28
N ILE A 3 -3.03 21.29 -4.27
CA ILE A 3 -2.89 20.35 -3.13
C ILE A 3 -4.19 20.28 -2.32
N LEU A 4 -4.85 21.42 -2.11
CA LEU A 4 -6.13 21.47 -1.37
C LEU A 4 -7.27 20.87 -2.20
N ASP A 5 -7.25 21.00 -3.52
CA ASP A 5 -8.22 20.33 -4.40
C ASP A 5 -7.96 18.82 -4.53
N SER A 6 -6.72 18.36 -4.39
CA SER A 6 -6.40 16.92 -4.26
C SER A 6 -6.89 16.30 -2.95
N LEU A 7 -6.97 17.11 -1.88
CA LEU A 7 -7.51 16.70 -0.57
C LEU A 7 -9.06 16.65 -0.56
N LYS A 8 -9.72 17.31 -1.52
CA LYS A 8 -11.18 17.26 -1.69
C LYS A 8 -11.67 16.09 -2.53
N LYS A 9 -10.78 15.35 -3.21
CA LYS A 9 -11.17 14.07 -3.81
C LYS A 9 -11.50 13.11 -2.67
N GLU A 10 -12.69 12.51 -2.72
CA GLU A 10 -13.02 11.36 -1.90
C GLU A 10 -12.04 10.23 -2.26
N ASN A 11 -10.95 10.11 -1.51
CA ASN A 11 -10.02 9.01 -1.63
C ASN A 11 -10.68 7.80 -1.01
N ILE A 12 -11.47 7.09 -1.81
CA ILE A 12 -12.13 5.87 -1.37
C ILE A 12 -11.09 4.77 -1.37
N ILE A 13 -10.95 4.12 -0.22
CA ILE A 13 -10.20 2.89 -0.07
C ILE A 13 -11.21 1.75 -0.11
N PHE A 14 -11.16 0.92 -1.15
CA PHE A 14 -11.99 -0.27 -1.24
C PHE A 14 -11.18 -1.48 -0.79
N GLN A 15 -11.59 -2.09 0.32
CA GLN A 15 -10.98 -3.33 0.79
C GLN A 15 -11.41 -4.49 -0.12
N ILE A 16 -10.42 -5.18 -0.69
CA ILE A 16 -10.64 -6.39 -1.49
C ILE A 16 -9.98 -7.58 -0.81
N ARG A 17 -10.78 -8.61 -0.57
CA ARG A 17 -10.35 -9.89 0.00
C ARG A 17 -10.01 -10.91 -1.08
N SER A 18 -9.31 -11.97 -0.70
CA SER A 18 -8.98 -13.08 -1.61
C SER A 18 -10.21 -13.65 -2.31
N GLU A 19 -11.31 -13.86 -1.58
CA GLU A 19 -12.58 -14.35 -2.17
C GLU A 19 -13.24 -13.38 -3.16
N GLN A 20 -12.90 -12.09 -3.08
CA GLN A 20 -13.47 -11.02 -3.90
C GLN A 20 -12.59 -10.66 -5.10
N ILE A 21 -11.44 -11.32 -5.29
CA ILE A 21 -10.56 -11.08 -6.45
C ILE A 21 -11.28 -11.31 -7.79
N SER A 22 -12.36 -12.11 -7.80
CA SER A 22 -13.22 -12.27 -8.98
C SER A 22 -13.87 -10.96 -9.44
N LEU A 23 -14.05 -9.96 -8.58
CA LEU A 23 -14.55 -8.62 -8.95
C LEU A 23 -13.65 -7.92 -9.97
N LEU A 24 -12.35 -8.24 -9.99
CA LEU A 24 -11.41 -7.73 -11.00
C LEU A 24 -11.71 -8.23 -12.42
N LYS A 25 -12.62 -9.20 -12.57
CA LYS A 25 -13.13 -9.65 -13.87
C LYS A 25 -14.30 -8.80 -14.35
N ASN A 26 -14.93 -8.01 -13.48
CA ASN A 26 -15.99 -7.09 -13.87
C ASN A 26 -15.38 -5.81 -14.50
N PRO A 27 -15.65 -5.52 -15.79
CA PRO A 27 -15.11 -4.35 -16.47
C PRO A 27 -15.49 -3.03 -15.80
N GLU A 28 -16.75 -2.89 -15.36
CA GLU A 28 -17.26 -1.66 -14.73
C GLU A 28 -16.52 -1.36 -13.43
N PHE A 29 -16.25 -2.40 -12.64
CA PHE A 29 -15.46 -2.29 -11.42
C PHE A 29 -14.05 -1.79 -11.75
N THR A 30 -13.36 -2.44 -12.70
CA THR A 30 -11.99 -2.04 -13.05
C THR A 30 -11.93 -0.63 -13.65
N GLU A 31 -12.90 -0.26 -14.48
CA GLU A 31 -12.97 1.06 -15.12
C GLU A 31 -13.20 2.17 -14.09
N TYR A 32 -14.04 1.92 -13.07
CA TYR A 32 -14.23 2.84 -11.95
C TYR A 32 -12.91 3.16 -11.24
N PHE A 33 -12.10 2.16 -10.89
CA PHE A 33 -10.82 2.38 -10.21
C PHE A 33 -9.77 3.02 -11.12
N GLN A 34 -9.77 2.71 -12.42
CA GLN A 34 -8.90 3.37 -13.41
C GLN A 34 -9.20 4.87 -13.53
N LYS A 35 -10.48 5.25 -13.58
CA LYS A 35 -10.91 6.66 -13.75
C LYS A 35 -10.74 7.49 -12.49
N THR A 36 -11.03 6.90 -11.33
CA THR A 36 -11.06 7.64 -10.05
C THR A 36 -9.68 7.79 -9.42
N GLY A 37 -8.79 6.80 -9.63
CA GLY A 37 -7.52 6.71 -8.91
C GLY A 37 -7.69 6.27 -7.46
N ASN A 38 -8.84 5.69 -7.11
CA ASN A 38 -9.11 5.16 -5.79
C ASN A 38 -8.22 3.95 -5.47
N TYR A 39 -7.97 3.71 -4.18
CA TYR A 39 -7.08 2.66 -3.73
C TYR A 39 -7.82 1.34 -3.52
N LEU A 40 -7.19 0.25 -3.94
CA LEU A 40 -7.57 -1.11 -3.54
C LEU A 40 -6.72 -1.55 -2.35
N LEU A 41 -7.34 -1.79 -1.19
CA LEU A 41 -6.68 -2.28 0.01
C LEU A 41 -6.75 -3.81 0.07
N LEU A 42 -5.59 -4.45 0.01
CA LEU A 42 -5.43 -5.89 0.26
C LEU A 42 -5.38 -6.14 1.77
N ASP A 43 -6.50 -6.59 2.34
CA ASP A 43 -6.59 -6.98 3.74
C ASP A 43 -7.47 -8.22 3.94
N ASP A 44 -6.83 -9.37 4.15
CA ASP A 44 -7.49 -10.62 4.56
C ASP A 44 -7.40 -10.87 6.08
N SER A 45 -6.83 -9.92 6.84
CA SER A 45 -6.56 -10.14 8.26
C SER A 45 -7.81 -10.01 9.14
N LEU A 46 -8.89 -9.39 8.66
CA LEU A 46 -10.08 -9.04 9.45
C LEU A 46 -9.72 -8.31 10.75
N GLY A 47 -8.71 -7.44 10.72
CA GLY A 47 -8.20 -6.75 11.90
C GLY A 47 -7.42 -7.63 12.88
N ARG A 48 -7.18 -8.92 12.58
CA ARG A 48 -6.40 -9.82 13.43
C ARG A 48 -4.88 -9.59 13.35
N GLY A 49 -4.42 -8.75 12.42
CA GLY A 49 -3.00 -8.43 12.26
C GLY A 49 -2.15 -9.61 11.76
N ILE A 50 -2.77 -10.60 11.13
CA ILE A 50 -2.07 -11.75 10.54
C ILE A 50 -1.29 -11.25 9.32
N SER A 51 0.03 -11.46 9.34
CA SER A 51 0.89 -11.18 8.20
C SER A 51 0.81 -12.32 7.21
N GLU A 52 0.44 -12.01 5.98
CA GLU A 52 0.59 -12.95 4.88
C GLU A 52 2.06 -13.10 4.47
N SER A 53 2.34 -14.16 3.70
CA SER A 53 3.62 -14.35 3.03
C SER A 53 3.77 -13.33 1.90
N ILE A 54 5.00 -12.95 1.58
CA ILE A 54 5.25 -11.99 0.50
C ILE A 54 4.80 -12.51 -0.87
N SER A 55 4.94 -13.83 -1.12
CA SER A 55 4.53 -14.44 -2.38
C SER A 55 3.03 -14.38 -2.58
N THR A 56 2.24 -14.66 -1.53
CA THR A 56 0.78 -14.53 -1.58
C THR A 56 0.37 -13.09 -1.84
N THR A 57 1.00 -12.11 -1.18
CA THR A 57 0.73 -10.70 -1.45
C THR A 57 1.10 -10.32 -2.90
N GLN A 58 2.22 -10.82 -3.42
CA GLN A 58 2.64 -10.59 -4.81
C GLN A 58 1.61 -11.14 -5.81
N GLU A 59 1.08 -12.35 -5.62
CA GLU A 59 0.09 -12.92 -6.54
C GLU A 59 -1.20 -12.07 -6.63
N LYS A 60 -1.64 -11.51 -5.50
CA LYS A 60 -2.80 -10.62 -5.44
C LYS A 60 -2.53 -9.30 -6.15
N ILE A 61 -1.39 -8.67 -5.85
CA ILE A 61 -0.96 -7.43 -6.51
C ILE A 61 -0.83 -7.65 -8.01
N LEU A 62 -0.22 -8.75 -8.44
CA LEU A 62 -0.08 -9.10 -9.85
C LEU A 62 -1.44 -9.21 -10.55
N SER A 63 -2.46 -9.77 -9.88
CA SER A 63 -3.82 -9.86 -10.41
C SER A 63 -4.46 -8.48 -10.62
N ILE A 64 -4.18 -7.53 -9.73
CA ILE A 64 -4.63 -6.14 -9.83
C ILE A 64 -3.87 -5.39 -10.94
N VAL A 65 -2.53 -5.48 -10.95
CA VAL A 65 -1.68 -4.81 -11.94
C VAL A 65 -1.97 -5.28 -13.37
N ARG A 66 -2.27 -6.58 -13.56
CA ARG A 66 -2.71 -7.12 -14.87
C ARG A 66 -3.99 -6.48 -15.41
N LYS A 67 -4.78 -5.81 -14.57
CA LYS A 67 -5.95 -5.03 -14.95
C LYS A 67 -5.65 -3.55 -15.19
N GLY A 68 -4.37 -3.16 -15.18
CA GLY A 68 -3.94 -1.78 -15.37
C GLY A 68 -4.18 -0.90 -14.13
N LEU A 69 -4.38 -1.49 -12.96
CA LEU A 69 -4.60 -0.77 -11.70
C LEU A 69 -3.28 -0.65 -10.92
N SER A 70 -2.97 0.54 -10.41
CA SER A 70 -1.70 0.84 -9.74
C SER A 70 -1.84 1.46 -8.35
N HIS A 71 -3.03 1.93 -7.97
CA HIS A 71 -3.30 2.50 -6.65
C HIS A 71 -3.64 1.36 -5.68
N ILE A 72 -2.59 0.78 -5.08
CA ILE A 72 -2.70 -0.42 -4.24
C ILE A 72 -2.20 -0.11 -2.84
N ALA A 73 -2.96 -0.54 -1.84
CA ALA A 73 -2.58 -0.53 -0.44
C ALA A 73 -2.54 -1.96 0.11
N VAL A 74 -1.67 -2.21 1.09
CA VAL A 74 -1.57 -3.50 1.78
C VAL A 74 -1.76 -3.33 3.29
N ALA A 75 -2.46 -4.27 3.93
CA ALA A 75 -2.55 -4.40 5.38
C ALA A 75 -1.99 -5.76 5.85
N GLY A 76 -2.04 -6.02 7.16
CA GLY A 76 -1.56 -7.29 7.74
C GLY A 76 -0.55 -7.12 8.88
N GLY A 77 -0.81 -6.17 9.78
CA GLY A 77 0.03 -5.94 10.97
C GLY A 77 1.43 -5.44 10.63
N TYR A 78 1.55 -4.54 9.65
CA TYR A 78 2.82 -3.87 9.34
C TYR A 78 3.35 -3.08 10.55
N ASP A 79 4.66 -3.13 10.74
CA ASP A 79 5.44 -2.43 11.75
C ASP A 79 6.85 -2.13 11.22
N SER A 80 7.72 -1.58 12.06
CA SER A 80 9.12 -1.24 11.72
C SER A 80 9.95 -2.44 11.24
N LYS A 81 9.55 -3.68 11.53
CA LYS A 81 10.32 -4.89 11.15
C LYS A 81 9.91 -5.44 9.79
N LYS A 82 8.78 -5.01 9.25
CA LYS A 82 8.22 -5.52 7.98
C LYS A 82 8.43 -4.57 6.80
N LEU A 83 9.23 -3.52 6.99
CA LEU A 83 9.49 -2.50 5.97
C LEU A 83 10.17 -3.05 4.72
N ASP A 84 11.09 -4.00 4.87
CA ASP A 84 11.76 -4.67 3.74
C ASP A 84 10.76 -5.37 2.81
N LYS A 85 9.63 -5.87 3.35
CA LYS A 85 8.59 -6.46 2.51
C LYS A 85 7.96 -5.43 1.57
N ILE A 86 7.74 -4.20 2.06
CA ILE A 86 7.16 -3.12 1.26
C ILE A 86 8.13 -2.73 0.15
N ILE A 87 9.42 -2.57 0.47
CA ILE A 87 10.47 -2.28 -0.52
C ILE A 87 10.49 -3.36 -1.59
N ALA A 88 10.51 -4.64 -1.19
CA ALA A 88 10.56 -5.76 -2.11
C ALA A 88 9.33 -5.80 -3.05
N LEU A 89 8.15 -5.42 -2.56
CA LEU A 89 6.95 -5.28 -3.39
C LEU A 89 7.08 -4.12 -4.39
N GLU A 90 7.49 -2.93 -3.93
CA GLU A 90 7.72 -1.78 -4.81
C GLU A 90 8.78 -2.07 -5.87
N ASP A 91 9.88 -2.71 -5.49
CA ASP A 91 10.96 -3.10 -6.39
C ASP A 91 10.51 -4.16 -7.39
N PHE A 92 9.63 -5.09 -7.01
CA PHE A 92 9.12 -6.11 -7.91
C PHE A 92 8.14 -5.54 -8.95
N PHE A 93 7.16 -4.75 -8.50
CA PHE A 93 6.09 -4.24 -9.37
C PHE A 93 6.40 -2.91 -10.04
N LYS A 94 7.45 -2.21 -9.59
CA LYS A 94 7.84 -0.86 -10.07
C LYS A 94 6.72 0.17 -9.92
N ILE A 95 5.87 0.01 -8.91
CA ILE A 95 4.83 0.95 -8.51
C ILE A 95 4.96 1.25 -7.02
N PRO A 96 4.59 2.47 -6.56
CA PRO A 96 4.48 2.74 -5.13
C PRO A 96 3.40 1.86 -4.48
N ILE A 97 3.66 1.37 -3.27
CA ILE A 97 2.70 0.58 -2.50
C ILE A 97 2.36 1.33 -1.21
N SER A 98 1.09 1.68 -1.05
CA SER A 98 0.58 2.25 0.19
C SER A 98 0.44 1.18 1.26
N VAL A 99 0.52 1.57 2.54
CA VAL A 99 0.48 0.62 3.66
C VAL A 99 -0.51 1.11 4.70
N ASP A 100 -1.41 0.21 5.09
CA ASP A 100 -2.24 0.37 6.27
C ASP A 100 -1.61 -0.37 7.45
N ALA A 101 -1.05 0.39 8.40
CA ALA A 101 -0.34 -0.11 9.56
C ALA A 101 -1.07 0.30 10.84
N GLU A 102 -1.88 -0.61 11.39
CA GLU A 102 -2.61 -0.35 12.62
C GLU A 102 -2.16 -1.25 13.78
N SER A 103 -2.48 -2.54 13.70
CA SER A 103 -2.32 -3.49 14.82
C SER A 103 -0.87 -3.66 15.27
N GLY A 104 0.10 -3.59 14.35
CA GLY A 104 1.54 -3.65 14.66
C GLY A 104 2.03 -2.48 15.51
N LEU A 105 1.39 -1.31 15.38
CA LEU A 105 1.74 -0.07 16.06
C LEU A 105 1.02 0.11 17.41
N ARG A 106 0.13 -0.81 17.79
CA ARG A 106 -0.59 -0.76 19.06
C ARG A 106 0.11 -1.55 20.17
N GLN A 107 -0.21 -1.20 21.41
CA GLN A 107 0.07 -1.96 22.62
C GLN A 107 -1.09 -1.78 23.61
N LYS A 108 -1.64 -2.88 24.13
CA LYS A 108 -2.81 -2.86 25.05
C LYS A 108 -3.99 -2.03 24.50
N GLY A 109 -4.28 -2.19 23.20
CA GLY A 109 -5.38 -1.51 22.51
C GLY A 109 -5.13 -0.03 22.18
N LYS A 110 -4.06 0.58 22.67
CA LYS A 110 -3.71 1.98 22.40
C LYS A 110 -2.57 2.08 21.40
N LEU A 111 -2.49 3.20 20.68
CA LEU A 111 -1.34 3.52 19.85
C LEU A 111 -0.09 3.59 20.73
N ASN A 112 0.98 2.92 20.32
CA ASN A 112 2.28 3.03 20.96
C ASN A 112 3.13 4.03 20.14
N LEU A 113 3.47 5.16 20.75
CA LEU A 113 4.19 6.24 20.08
C LEU A 113 5.62 5.85 19.72
N ASP A 114 6.30 5.06 20.53
CA ASP A 114 7.68 4.62 20.26
C ASP A 114 7.74 3.72 19.02
N LYS A 115 6.84 2.72 18.93
CA LYS A 115 6.71 1.87 17.74
C LYS A 115 6.33 2.66 16.51
N THR A 116 5.42 3.63 16.68
CA THR A 116 4.98 4.51 15.58
C THR A 116 6.13 5.37 15.09
N ALA A 117 6.91 5.96 15.99
CA ALA A 117 8.08 6.76 15.66
C ALA A 117 9.15 5.92 14.96
N GLU A 118 9.42 4.70 15.44
CA GLU A 118 10.36 3.78 14.79
C GLU A 118 9.90 3.41 13.37
N TYR A 119 8.61 3.11 13.19
CA TYR A 119 8.02 2.83 11.88
C TYR A 119 8.12 4.03 10.94
N LEU A 120 7.72 5.22 11.40
CA LEU A 120 7.76 6.45 10.60
C LEU A 120 9.20 6.86 10.26
N LYS A 121 10.16 6.66 11.18
CA LYS A 121 11.57 7.01 10.97
C LYS A 121 12.10 6.42 9.67
N TYR A 122 11.71 5.20 9.31
CA TYR A 122 12.13 4.60 8.04
C TYR A 122 11.73 5.41 6.80
N PHE A 123 10.52 5.97 6.76
CA PHE A 123 10.05 6.72 5.59
C PHE A 123 10.74 8.08 5.43
N PHE A 124 11.19 8.66 6.56
CA PHE A 124 11.85 9.96 6.62
C PHE A 124 13.38 9.88 6.68
N ASP A 125 13.96 8.73 7.01
CA ASP A 125 15.41 8.50 7.03
C ASP A 125 15.92 8.28 5.61
N GLN A 126 16.40 9.37 5.00
CA GLN A 126 16.92 9.44 3.63
C GLN A 126 18.09 8.45 3.39
N ASN A 127 18.75 7.97 4.45
CA ASN A 127 19.92 7.09 4.35
C ASN A 127 19.58 5.61 4.15
N LYS A 128 18.30 5.21 4.29
CA LYS A 128 17.87 3.80 4.18
C LYS A 128 17.12 3.45 2.90
N LYS A 129 16.90 4.42 2.00
CA LYS A 129 16.26 4.14 0.71
C LYS A 129 17.28 3.51 -0.26
N PRO A 130 16.95 2.39 -0.93
CA PRO A 130 17.79 1.88 -2.00
C PRO A 130 17.97 2.95 -3.09
N THR A 131 19.22 3.10 -3.54
CA THR A 131 19.79 4.21 -4.31
C THR A 131 19.23 4.42 -5.72
N ASN A 132 18.13 3.76 -6.10
CA ASN A 132 17.57 3.84 -7.46
C ASN A 132 16.56 4.97 -7.69
N ARG A 133 16.28 5.80 -6.68
CA ARG A 133 15.57 7.07 -6.87
C ARG A 133 16.58 8.19 -7.20
N GLN A 134 17.36 8.03 -8.26
CA GLN A 134 17.97 9.20 -8.87
C GLN A 134 16.88 9.92 -9.64
N ASP A 135 16.44 11.04 -9.08
CA ASP A 135 15.68 12.07 -9.76
C ASP A 135 16.25 12.25 -11.17
N LYS A 136 15.45 11.91 -12.19
CA LYS A 136 15.66 12.45 -13.53
C LYS A 136 15.47 13.96 -13.41
N LYS A 137 16.54 14.66 -13.05
CA LYS A 137 16.67 16.09 -13.31
C LYS A 137 16.58 16.24 -14.81
N THR A 138 15.40 16.62 -15.27
CA THR A 138 15.15 17.21 -16.58
C THR A 138 16.08 18.41 -16.71
N LYS A 139 17.23 18.21 -17.35
CA LYS A 139 18.00 19.31 -17.93
C LYS A 139 17.19 19.78 -19.14
N LYS A 140 16.50 20.91 -19.00
CA LYS A 140 16.23 21.82 -20.11
C LYS A 140 17.43 22.75 -20.24
#